data_AF-A0A9P5RY72-F1
#
_entry.id   AF-A0A9P5RY72-F1
#
_cell.length_a   1.000
_cell.length_b   1.000
_cell.length_c   1.000
_cell.angle_alpha   90.00
_cell.angle_beta   90.00
_cell.angle_gamma   90.00
#
_symmetry.space_group_name_H-M   'P 1'
#
loop_
_entity.id
_entity.type
_entity.pdbx_description
1 polymer ?
#
loop_
_entity_poly.entity_id
_entity_poly.type
_entity_poly.pdbx_seq_one_letter_code
_entity_poly.pdbx_strand_id
1 'polypeptide(L)'
;MATKTTVSAKDAKILDMVFNPEGTMLPDKETENMLNSEPIVIEPEMLKKLKGLETEAILLAEKDDIDGAIAKFSEAIALCPNYASAYNNRAQAYRIQNNDAAAIQDLDKAIEHAGGQVPILKQAYTQRGIIKKARGEKEAAQADFERGARYGNPVAKAVAVQDNPISQLCGAMVMEMLNKEINGSKK
;
A
#
# COMPACT_ATOMS: atom_id res chain seq x y z
N MET A 1 -15.09 -33.50 -32.94
CA MET A 1 -15.30 -33.24 -31.50
C MET A 1 -14.16 -32.36 -31.02
N ALA A 2 -14.39 -31.06 -30.81
CA ALA A 2 -13.35 -30.16 -30.32
C ALA A 2 -13.22 -30.34 -28.80
N THR A 3 -12.08 -30.87 -28.36
CA THR A 3 -11.72 -30.98 -26.96
C THR A 3 -11.63 -29.58 -26.37
N LYS A 4 -12.57 -29.25 -25.48
CA LYS A 4 -12.58 -27.97 -24.75
C LYS A 4 -11.39 -28.01 -23.79
N THR A 5 -10.25 -27.47 -24.23
CA THR A 5 -9.03 -27.40 -23.42
C THR A 5 -9.35 -26.53 -22.20
N THR A 6 -9.58 -27.17 -21.06
CA THR A 6 -9.78 -26.47 -19.79
C THR A 6 -8.45 -25.86 -19.38
N VAL A 7 -8.33 -24.56 -19.58
CA VAL A 7 -7.22 -23.74 -19.11
C VAL A 7 -7.04 -24.00 -17.61
N SER A 8 -5.82 -24.33 -17.17
CA SER A 8 -5.57 -24.56 -15.74
C SER A 8 -5.76 -23.26 -14.95
N ALA A 9 -6.05 -23.34 -13.65
CA ALA A 9 -6.20 -22.14 -12.82
C ALA A 9 -4.95 -21.23 -12.84
N LYS A 10 -3.76 -21.82 -13.04
CA LYS A 10 -2.51 -21.09 -13.20
C LYS A 10 -2.42 -20.37 -14.54
N ASP A 11 -2.83 -21.03 -15.62
CA ASP A 11 -2.84 -20.46 -16.97
C ASP A 11 -3.90 -19.37 -17.11
N ALA A 12 -5.06 -19.53 -16.46
CA ALA A 12 -6.10 -18.52 -16.41
C ALA A 12 -5.63 -17.25 -15.69
N LYS A 13 -4.86 -17.40 -14.59
CA LYS A 13 -4.24 -16.28 -13.88
C LYS A 13 -3.18 -15.57 -14.72
N ILE A 14 -2.37 -16.32 -15.48
CA ILE A 14 -1.40 -15.75 -16.42
C ILE A 14 -2.13 -15.00 -17.55
N LEU A 15 -3.19 -15.58 -18.13
CA LEU A 15 -3.99 -14.94 -19.17
C LEU A 15 -4.68 -13.66 -18.68
N ASP A 16 -5.22 -13.67 -17.46
CA ASP A 16 -5.81 -12.48 -16.84
C ASP A 16 -4.75 -11.39 -16.58
N MET A 17 -3.54 -11.77 -16.13
CA MET A 17 -2.41 -10.84 -16.02
C MET A 17 -1.98 -10.26 -17.39
N VAL A 18 -2.11 -11.02 -18.47
CA VAL A 18 -1.74 -10.62 -19.85
C VAL A 18 -2.78 -9.68 -20.47
N PHE A 19 -4.07 -10.02 -20.35
CA PHE A 19 -5.14 -9.33 -21.08
C PHE A 19 -5.93 -8.33 -20.21
N ASN A 20 -5.73 -8.35 -18.89
CA ASN A 20 -6.37 -7.47 -17.93
C ASN A 20 -5.39 -7.00 -16.83
N PRO A 21 -4.29 -6.33 -17.20
CA PRO A 21 -3.23 -5.96 -16.26
C PRO A 21 -3.74 -5.04 -15.13
N GLU A 22 -4.76 -4.22 -15.40
CA GLU A 22 -5.40 -3.36 -14.40
C GLU A 22 -6.43 -4.11 -13.52
N GLY A 23 -7.07 -5.15 -14.03
CA GLY A 23 -8.04 -5.95 -13.25
C GLY A 23 -7.42 -6.81 -12.16
N THR A 24 -6.12 -7.11 -12.25
CA THR A 24 -5.37 -7.77 -11.16
C THR A 24 -5.24 -6.89 -9.90
N MET A 25 -5.50 -5.58 -10.05
CA MET A 25 -5.53 -4.55 -9.01
C MET A 25 -6.95 -4.27 -8.49
N LEU A 26 -7.95 -5.08 -8.85
CA LEU A 26 -9.25 -5.06 -8.18
C LEU A 26 -9.12 -5.60 -6.75
N PRO A 27 -9.92 -5.11 -5.79
CA PRO A 27 -10.00 -5.67 -4.45
C PRO A 27 -10.29 -7.18 -4.54
N ASP A 28 -9.46 -8.02 -3.91
CA ASP A 28 -9.82 -9.41 -3.69
C ASP A 28 -10.81 -9.52 -2.52
N LYS A 29 -11.35 -10.73 -2.29
CA LYS A 29 -12.29 -10.98 -1.19
C LYS A 29 -11.78 -10.51 0.17
N GLU A 30 -10.48 -10.58 0.44
CA GLU A 30 -9.90 -10.05 1.69
C GLU A 30 -9.96 -8.52 1.75
N THR A 31 -9.60 -7.87 0.64
CA THR A 31 -9.69 -6.41 0.48
C THR A 31 -11.15 -5.94 0.59
N GLU A 32 -12.09 -6.63 -0.05
CA GLU A 32 -13.53 -6.38 0.02
C GLU A 32 -14.07 -6.55 1.45
N ASN A 33 -13.69 -7.63 2.14
CA ASN A 33 -14.07 -7.85 3.54
C ASN A 33 -13.57 -6.72 4.45
N MET A 34 -12.34 -6.25 4.24
CA MET A 34 -11.80 -5.10 4.96
C MET A 34 -12.54 -3.80 4.61
N LEU A 35 -12.96 -3.58 3.35
CA LEU A 35 -13.77 -2.41 2.96
C LEU A 35 -15.17 -2.44 3.57
N ASN A 36 -15.72 -3.64 3.75
CA ASN A 36 -17.05 -3.88 4.32
C ASN A 36 -17.04 -3.98 5.85
N SER A 37 -15.87 -3.91 6.49
CA SER A 37 -15.79 -3.88 7.96
C SER A 37 -16.45 -2.61 8.49
N GLU A 38 -17.17 -2.73 9.61
CA GLU A 38 -17.84 -1.58 10.21
C GLU A 38 -16.80 -0.49 10.54
N PRO A 39 -17.08 0.77 10.17
CA PRO A 39 -16.18 1.87 10.46
C PRO A 39 -16.07 2.04 11.97
N ILE A 40 -14.85 2.25 12.46
CA ILE A 40 -14.63 2.53 13.87
C ILE A 40 -15.28 3.88 14.21
N VAL A 41 -16.29 3.83 15.07
CA VAL A 41 -16.99 5.01 15.55
C VAL A 41 -16.20 5.61 16.71
N ILE A 42 -15.69 6.82 16.51
CA ILE A 42 -15.02 7.62 17.54
C ILE A 42 -15.88 8.84 17.80
N GLU A 43 -16.14 9.12 19.07
CA GLU A 43 -16.92 10.29 19.49
C GLU A 43 -16.38 11.59 18.87
N PRO A 44 -17.22 12.50 18.36
CA PRO A 44 -16.76 13.67 17.61
C PRO A 44 -15.79 14.58 18.38
N GLU A 45 -16.04 14.79 19.68
CA GLU A 45 -15.15 15.59 20.55
C GLU A 45 -13.80 14.91 20.76
N MET A 46 -13.80 13.59 20.92
CA MET A 46 -12.56 12.80 21.03
C MET A 46 -11.79 12.85 19.71
N LEU A 47 -12.47 12.69 18.57
CA LEU A 47 -11.85 12.77 17.25
C LEU A 47 -11.20 14.14 17.01
N LYS A 48 -11.85 15.23 17.45
CA LYS A 48 -11.28 16.58 17.37
C LYS A 48 -9.98 16.68 18.19
N LYS A 49 -9.96 16.14 19.41
CA LYS A 49 -8.76 16.11 20.25
C LYS A 49 -7.63 15.28 19.62
N LEU A 50 -7.94 14.10 19.09
CA LEU A 50 -6.97 13.23 18.43
C LEU A 50 -6.34 13.89 17.20
N LYS A 51 -7.15 14.54 16.36
CA LYS A 51 -6.66 15.31 15.20
C LYS A 51 -5.77 16.48 15.62
N GLY A 52 -6.05 17.11 16.77
CA GLY A 52 -5.20 18.14 17.35
C GLY A 52 -3.80 17.60 17.68
N LEU A 53 -3.73 16.48 18.41
CA LEU A 53 -2.47 15.81 18.74
C LEU A 53 -1.71 15.34 17.49
N GLU A 54 -2.42 14.82 16.49
CA GLU A 54 -1.84 14.42 15.21
C GLU A 54 -1.23 15.60 14.46
N THR A 55 -1.92 16.74 14.43
CA THR A 55 -1.41 17.97 13.80
C THR A 55 -0.18 18.51 14.53
N GLU A 56 -0.21 18.53 15.87
CA GLU A 56 0.97 18.91 16.67
C GLU A 56 2.16 17.99 16.40
N ALA A 57 1.94 16.68 16.33
CA ALA A 57 2.97 15.70 16.04
C ALA A 57 3.60 15.91 14.65
N ILE A 58 2.78 16.17 13.63
CA ILE A 58 3.26 16.44 12.27
C ILE A 58 4.11 17.71 12.26
N LEU A 59 3.68 18.79 12.92
CA LEU A 59 4.45 20.03 13.03
C LEU A 59 5.79 19.85 13.76
N LEU A 60 5.88 18.94 14.72
CA LEU A 60 7.14 18.58 15.37
C LEU A 60 8.04 17.81 14.41
N ALA A 61 7.50 16.84 13.67
CA ALA A 61 8.26 16.09 12.68
C ALA A 61 8.79 16.99 11.54
N GLU A 62 8.02 17.99 11.11
CA GLU A 62 8.45 19.00 10.12
C GLU A 62 9.57 19.90 10.62
N LYS A 63 9.74 20.01 11.95
CA LYS A 63 10.84 20.73 12.61
C LYS A 63 12.01 19.81 12.97
N ASP A 64 12.04 18.60 12.42
CA ASP A 64 13.00 17.53 12.73
C ASP A 64 12.97 17.03 14.19
N ASP A 65 11.96 17.41 14.98
CA ASP A 65 11.72 16.86 16.33
C ASP A 65 10.91 15.56 16.25
N ILE A 66 11.59 14.50 15.83
CA ILE A 66 10.97 13.19 15.62
C ILE A 66 10.56 12.53 16.95
N ASP A 67 11.34 12.72 18.02
CA ASP A 67 11.00 12.19 19.35
C ASP A 67 9.74 12.87 19.92
N GLY A 68 9.63 14.20 19.77
CA GLY A 68 8.44 14.94 20.13
C GLY A 68 7.21 14.49 19.34
N ALA A 69 7.35 14.24 18.04
CA ALA A 69 6.28 13.70 17.21
C ALA A 69 5.82 12.31 17.69
N ILE A 70 6.76 11.40 17.98
CA ILE A 70 6.47 10.06 18.52
C ILE A 70 5.73 10.15 19.85
N ALA A 71 6.14 11.06 20.74
CA ALA A 71 5.47 11.27 22.02
C ALA A 71 4.00 11.71 21.82
N LYS A 72 3.74 12.64 20.90
CA LYS A 72 2.39 13.12 20.60
C LYS A 72 1.50 12.06 19.95
N PHE A 73 2.03 11.26 19.02
CA PHE A 73 1.29 10.12 18.49
C PHE A 73 1.01 9.07 19.58
N SER A 74 1.95 8.85 20.50
CA SER A 74 1.77 7.94 21.63
C SER A 74 0.68 8.42 22.60
N GLU A 75 0.58 9.74 22.81
CA GLU A 75 -0.51 10.34 23.57
C GLU A 75 -1.87 10.10 22.88
N ALA A 76 -1.96 10.29 21.56
CA ALA A 76 -3.18 10.02 20.80
C ALA A 76 -3.60 8.54 20.90
N ILE A 77 -2.64 7.62 20.80
CA ILE A 77 -2.87 6.17 20.94
C ILE A 77 -3.32 5.81 22.37
N ALA A 78 -2.72 6.42 23.40
CA ALA A 78 -3.12 6.18 24.78
C ALA A 78 -4.56 6.65 25.07
N LEU A 79 -4.98 7.76 24.45
CA LEU A 79 -6.35 8.25 24.55
C LEU A 79 -7.36 7.39 23.79
N CYS A 80 -6.96 6.88 22.62
CA CYS A 80 -7.83 6.14 21.72
C CYS A 80 -7.03 5.00 21.05
N PRO A 81 -6.96 3.81 21.66
CA PRO A 81 -6.15 2.70 21.16
C PRO A 81 -6.55 2.16 19.79
N ASN A 82 -7.76 2.48 19.32
CA ASN A 82 -8.30 2.15 18.01
C ASN A 82 -8.13 3.28 16.98
N TYR A 83 -7.39 4.35 17.29
CA TYR A 83 -7.12 5.45 16.36
C TYR A 83 -5.99 5.09 15.38
N ALA A 84 -6.34 4.41 14.29
CA ALA A 84 -5.36 3.86 13.33
C ALA A 84 -4.43 4.90 12.69
N SER A 85 -4.87 6.15 12.52
CA SER A 85 -4.06 7.22 11.91
C SER A 85 -2.78 7.49 12.72
N ALA A 86 -2.89 7.51 14.05
CA ALA A 86 -1.74 7.76 14.92
C ALA A 86 -0.69 6.65 14.83
N TYR A 87 -1.09 5.38 14.69
CA TYR A 87 -0.14 4.29 14.47
C TYR A 87 0.58 4.42 13.12
N ASN A 88 -0.15 4.71 12.05
CA ASN A 88 0.45 4.88 10.71
C ASN A 88 1.48 6.03 10.68
N ASN A 89 1.18 7.16 11.32
CA ASN A 89 2.10 8.28 11.38
C ASN A 89 3.27 8.03 12.33
N ARG A 90 3.04 7.38 13.48
CA ARG A 90 4.13 7.02 14.41
C ARG A 90 5.09 6.01 13.77
N ALA A 91 4.57 5.07 12.98
CA ALA A 91 5.40 4.17 12.19
C ALA A 91 6.30 4.93 11.20
N GLN A 92 5.79 5.99 10.56
CA GLN A 92 6.61 6.83 9.69
C GLN A 92 7.74 7.52 10.48
N ALA A 93 7.45 8.05 11.66
CA ALA A 93 8.45 8.64 12.54
C ALA A 93 9.52 7.61 12.96
N TYR A 94 9.12 6.38 13.31
CA TYR A 94 10.06 5.30 13.61
C TYR A 94 10.93 4.91 12.41
N ARG A 95 10.40 4.92 11.19
CA ARG A 95 11.20 4.69 9.97
C ARG A 95 12.27 5.76 9.78
N ILE A 96 11.97 7.02 10.08
CA ILE A 96 12.95 8.12 10.04
C ILE A 96 14.09 7.87 11.04
N GLN A 97 13.77 7.27 12.20
CA GLN A 97 14.77 6.84 13.19
C GLN A 97 15.45 5.49 12.87
N ASN A 98 15.16 4.87 11.73
CA ASN A 98 15.61 3.52 11.36
C ASN A 98 15.14 2.42 12.34
N ASN A 99 14.07 2.67 13.10
CA ASN A 99 13.45 1.68 13.98
C ASN A 99 12.35 0.89 13.23
N ASP A 100 12.78 0.09 12.27
CA ASP A 100 11.90 -0.69 11.40
C ASP A 100 11.02 -1.69 12.17
N ALA A 101 11.51 -2.23 13.29
CA ALA A 101 10.76 -3.17 14.12
C ALA A 101 9.54 -2.50 14.76
N ALA A 102 9.72 -1.34 15.38
CA ALA A 102 8.61 -0.58 15.95
C ALA A 102 7.65 -0.07 14.87
N ALA A 103 8.20 0.35 13.72
CA ALA A 103 7.38 0.77 12.59
C ALA A 103 6.46 -0.35 12.07
N ILE A 104 6.97 -1.57 11.88
CA ILE A 104 6.13 -2.71 11.47
C ILE A 104 5.02 -2.99 12.48
N GLN A 105 5.33 -3.01 13.78
CA GLN A 105 4.34 -3.26 14.82
C GLN A 105 3.20 -2.23 14.79
N ASP A 106 3.52 -0.96 14.58
CA ASP A 106 2.51 0.09 14.47
C ASP A 106 1.72 -0.03 13.15
N LEU A 107 2.36 -0.39 12.04
CA LEU A 107 1.66 -0.60 10.77
C LEU A 107 0.68 -1.77 10.83
N ASP A 108 1.03 -2.84 11.56
CA ASP A 108 0.13 -3.97 11.80
C ASP A 108 -1.12 -3.51 12.58
N LYS A 109 -0.94 -2.73 13.65
CA LYS A 109 -2.05 -2.14 14.42
C LYS A 109 -2.87 -1.15 13.61
N ALA A 110 -2.23 -0.35 12.76
CA ALA A 110 -2.93 0.59 11.88
C ALA A 110 -3.86 -0.15 10.91
N ILE A 111 -3.42 -1.29 10.37
CA ILE A 111 -4.24 -2.13 9.49
C ILE A 111 -5.38 -2.79 10.28
N GLU A 112 -5.09 -3.32 11.47
CA GLU A 112 -6.10 -3.94 12.35
C GLU A 112 -7.21 -2.95 12.73
N HIS A 113 -6.84 -1.72 13.06
CA HIS A 113 -7.78 -0.69 13.51
C HIS A 113 -8.28 0.23 12.37
N ALA A 114 -7.99 -0.05 11.11
CA ALA A 114 -8.42 0.84 10.03
C ALA A 114 -9.95 0.85 9.83
N GLY A 115 -10.67 -0.24 10.15
CA GLY A 115 -12.12 -0.33 9.97
C GLY A 115 -12.58 0.10 8.57
N GLY A 116 -11.93 -0.40 7.52
CA GLY A 116 -12.23 -0.07 6.12
C GLY A 116 -11.78 1.32 5.66
N GLN A 117 -11.09 2.10 6.49
CA GLN A 117 -10.56 3.42 6.10
C GLN A 117 -9.44 3.29 5.06
N VAL A 118 -9.84 3.36 3.79
CA VAL A 118 -8.94 3.26 2.61
C VAL A 118 -7.77 4.25 2.71
N PRO A 119 -7.98 5.49 3.19
CA PRO A 119 -7.03 6.38 3.83
C PRO A 119 -5.71 5.77 4.28
N ILE A 120 -5.92 5.00 5.34
CA ILE A 120 -4.94 4.45 6.24
C ILE A 120 -4.43 3.15 5.66
N LEU A 121 -5.32 2.27 5.18
CA LEU A 121 -4.95 0.97 4.62
C LEU A 121 -3.92 1.13 3.49
N LYS A 122 -4.19 2.00 2.51
CA LYS A 122 -3.29 2.19 1.37
C LYS A 122 -1.91 2.71 1.78
N GLN A 123 -1.83 3.52 2.83
CA GLN A 123 -0.57 4.03 3.35
C GLN A 123 0.15 2.97 4.17
N ALA A 124 -0.55 2.33 5.11
CA ALA A 124 0.04 1.35 6.02
C ALA A 124 0.64 0.15 5.27
N TYR A 125 -0.11 -0.44 4.32
CA TYR A 125 0.40 -1.51 3.47
C TYR A 125 1.64 -1.07 2.68
N THR A 126 1.62 0.13 2.08
CA THR A 126 2.76 0.63 1.29
C THR A 126 3.99 0.87 2.16
N GLN A 127 3.83 1.48 3.34
CA GLN A 127 4.95 1.70 4.27
C GLN A 127 5.55 0.38 4.75
N ARG A 128 4.71 -0.61 5.07
CA ARG A 128 5.16 -1.93 5.52
C ARG A 128 5.89 -2.68 4.41
N GLY A 129 5.40 -2.57 3.17
CA GLY A 129 6.06 -3.10 1.98
C GLY A 129 7.45 -2.50 1.74
N ILE A 130 7.61 -1.19 1.93
CA ILE A 130 8.92 -0.51 1.82
C ILE A 130 9.91 -1.06 2.84
N ILE A 131 9.51 -1.17 4.11
CA ILE A 131 10.37 -1.69 5.18
C ILE A 131 10.77 -3.15 4.87
N LYS A 132 9.81 -4.01 4.56
CA LYS A 132 10.07 -5.43 4.23
C LYS A 132 10.99 -5.58 3.03
N LYS A 133 10.83 -4.74 1.99
CA LYS A 133 11.72 -4.71 0.83
C LYS A 133 13.15 -4.36 1.23
N ALA A 134 13.34 -3.36 2.09
CA ALA A 134 14.66 -2.99 2.61
C ALA A 134 15.30 -4.11 3.44
N ARG A 135 14.49 -4.91 4.14
CA ARG A 135 14.93 -6.10 4.90
C ARG A 135 15.16 -7.35 4.03
N GLY A 136 14.91 -7.28 2.72
CA GLY A 136 15.08 -8.41 1.80
C GLY A 136 13.91 -9.40 1.77
N GLU A 137 12.81 -9.12 2.47
CA GLU A 137 11.59 -9.94 2.51
C GLU A 137 10.73 -9.68 1.27
N LYS A 138 11.23 -10.11 0.10
CA LYS A 138 10.68 -9.73 -1.23
C LYS A 138 9.22 -10.15 -1.42
N GLU A 139 8.87 -11.39 -1.10
CA GLU A 139 7.53 -11.92 -1.29
C GLU A 139 6.52 -11.21 -0.38
N ALA A 140 6.89 -10.98 0.87
CA ALA A 140 6.05 -10.28 1.84
C ALA A 140 5.89 -8.79 1.48
N ALA A 141 6.95 -8.16 0.96
CA ALA A 141 6.90 -6.79 0.46
C ALA A 141 5.99 -6.67 -0.77
N GLN A 142 6.11 -7.61 -1.72
CA GLN A 142 5.26 -7.65 -2.92
C GLN A 142 3.78 -7.75 -2.53
N ALA A 143 3.42 -8.65 -1.62
CA ALA A 143 2.05 -8.79 -1.14
C ALA A 143 1.51 -7.49 -0.51
N ASP A 144 2.34 -6.76 0.22
CA ASP A 144 1.98 -5.47 0.80
C ASP A 144 1.83 -4.38 -0.26
N PHE A 145 2.68 -4.33 -1.29
CA PHE A 145 2.54 -3.40 -2.40
C PHE A 145 1.30 -3.70 -3.26
N GLU A 146 0.97 -4.96 -3.51
CA GLU A 146 -0.24 -5.36 -4.23
C GLU A 146 -1.49 -4.85 -3.49
N ARG A 147 -1.56 -5.05 -2.17
CA ARG A 147 -2.66 -4.52 -1.35
C ARG A 147 -2.69 -2.99 -1.35
N GLY A 148 -1.55 -2.34 -1.17
CA GLY A 148 -1.44 -0.88 -1.23
C GLY A 148 -1.92 -0.31 -2.58
N ALA A 149 -1.58 -0.99 -3.68
CA ALA A 149 -1.96 -0.61 -5.04
C ALA A 149 -3.47 -0.73 -5.27
N ARG A 150 -4.08 -1.83 -4.79
CA ARG A 150 -5.53 -2.06 -4.82
C ARG A 150 -6.32 -0.97 -4.07
N TYR A 151 -5.82 -0.54 -2.92
CA TYR A 151 -6.39 0.60 -2.19
C TYR A 151 -6.03 1.97 -2.79
N GLY A 152 -5.33 2.01 -3.93
CA GLY A 152 -5.09 3.24 -4.68
C GLY A 152 -3.81 3.99 -4.33
N ASN A 153 -2.83 3.37 -3.65
CA ASN A 153 -1.55 4.04 -3.38
C ASN A 153 -0.70 4.15 -4.66
N PRO A 154 -0.28 5.35 -5.08
CA PRO A 154 0.47 5.54 -6.34
C PRO A 154 1.86 4.91 -6.30
N VAL A 155 2.55 4.96 -5.16
CA VAL A 155 3.88 4.37 -5.00
C VAL A 155 3.79 2.85 -5.11
N ALA A 156 2.81 2.25 -4.43
CA ALA A 156 2.60 0.81 -4.49
C ALA A 156 2.20 0.35 -5.89
N LYS A 157 1.36 1.12 -6.61
CA LYS A 157 1.05 0.86 -8.02
C LYS A 157 2.30 0.87 -8.89
N ALA A 158 3.16 1.89 -8.74
CA ALA A 158 4.39 1.98 -9.51
C ALA A 158 5.32 0.77 -9.27
N VAL A 159 5.46 0.34 -8.02
CA VAL A 159 6.27 -0.84 -7.66
C VAL A 159 5.65 -2.12 -8.21
N ALA A 160 4.34 -2.32 -8.04
CA ALA A 160 3.64 -3.51 -8.56
C ALA A 160 3.72 -3.61 -10.09
N VAL A 161 3.73 -2.48 -10.81
CA VAL A 161 3.95 -2.43 -12.26
C VAL A 161 5.39 -2.77 -12.64
N GLN A 162 6.40 -2.29 -11.90
CA GLN A 162 7.81 -2.61 -12.18
C GLN A 162 8.11 -4.10 -12.01
N ASP A 163 7.53 -4.72 -11.00
CA ASP A 163 7.72 -6.14 -10.69
C ASP A 163 6.81 -7.07 -11.53
N ASN A 164 5.90 -6.49 -12.35
CA ASN A 164 5.06 -7.25 -13.27
C ASN A 164 5.82 -7.58 -14.57
N PRO A 165 6.10 -8.86 -14.87
CA PRO A 165 6.81 -9.26 -16.10
C PRO A 165 6.04 -8.85 -17.37
N ILE A 166 4.72 -8.70 -17.31
CA ILE A 166 3.89 -8.28 -18.44
C ILE A 166 4.07 -6.78 -18.74
N SER A 167 4.19 -5.91 -17.74
CA SER A 167 4.45 -4.47 -17.95
C SER A 167 5.81 -4.23 -18.60
N GLN A 168 6.80 -5.06 -18.27
CA GLN A 168 8.12 -5.05 -18.92
C GLN A 168 8.04 -5.51 -20.39
N LEU A 169 7.24 -6.55 -20.68
CA LEU A 169 7.05 -7.09 -22.03
C LEU A 169 6.23 -6.15 -22.94
N CYS A 170 5.12 -5.59 -22.44
CA CYS A 170 4.30 -4.64 -23.18
C CYS A 170 5.09 -3.37 -23.53
N GLY A 171 5.89 -2.85 -22.59
CA GLY A 171 6.79 -1.72 -22.87
C GLY A 171 7.83 -2.05 -23.94
N ALA A 172 8.45 -3.22 -23.88
CA ALA A 172 9.41 -3.66 -24.89
C ALA A 172 8.77 -3.84 -26.27
N MET A 173 7.59 -4.45 -26.35
CA MET A 173 6.87 -4.69 -27.61
C MET A 173 6.36 -3.39 -28.25
N VAL A 174 5.83 -2.46 -27.44
CA VAL A 174 5.43 -1.11 -27.91
C VAL A 174 6.64 -0.32 -28.39
N MET A 175 7.75 -0.35 -27.65
CA MET A 175 9.01 0.30 -28.08
C MET A 175 9.58 -0.30 -29.35
N GLU A 176 9.48 -1.62 -29.54
CA GLU A 176 9.90 -2.30 -30.76
C GLU A 176 9.05 -1.89 -31.96
N MET A 177 7.73 -1.78 -31.79
CA MET A 177 6.82 -1.31 -32.84
C MET A 177 7.05 0.17 -33.19
N LEU A 178 7.22 1.04 -32.19
CA LEU A 178 7.55 2.46 -32.41
C LEU A 178 8.88 2.62 -33.16
N ASN A 179 9.91 1.85 -32.78
CA ASN A 179 11.20 1.86 -33.50
C ASN A 179 11.08 1.36 -34.94
N LYS A 180 10.19 0.40 -35.21
CA LYS A 180 9.90 -0.08 -36.56
C LYS A 180 9.19 0.99 -37.41
N GLU A 181 8.27 1.77 -36.84
CA GLU A 181 7.65 2.89 -37.54
C GLU A 181 8.64 4.03 -37.80
N ILE A 182 9.38 4.46 -36.79
CA ILE A 182 10.36 5.56 -36.90
C ILE A 182 11.47 5.25 -37.93
N ASN A 183 11.93 3.99 -37.98
CA ASN A 183 12.95 3.56 -38.95
C ASN A 183 12.35 3.11 -40.29
N GLY A 184 11.07 2.73 -40.33
CA GLY A 184 10.34 2.38 -41.54
C GLY A 184 9.91 3.59 -42.35
N SER A 185 9.69 4.75 -41.72
CA SER A 185 9.37 6.02 -42.40
C SER A 185 10.58 6.72 -43.06
N LYS A 186 11.79 6.14 -43.00
CA LYS A 186 13.02 6.66 -43.61
C LYS A 186 13.40 5.98 -44.95
N LYS A 187 12.47 5.31 -45.62
CA LYS A 187 12.65 4.76 -46.97
C LYS A 187 11.66 5.37 -47.96
#